data_AF-A0A9Q3GWL7-F1
#
_entry.id   AF-A0A9Q3GWL7-F1
#
_cell.length_a   1.000
_cell.length_b   1.000
_cell.length_c   1.000
_cell.angle_alpha   90.00
_cell.angle_beta   90.00
_cell.angle_gamma   90.00
#
_symmetry.space_group_name_H-M   'P 1'
#
loop_
_entity.id
_entity.type
_entity.pdbx_description
1 polymer ?
#
loop_
_entity_poly.entity_id
_entity_poly.type
_entity_poly.pdbx_seq_one_letter_code
_entity_poly.pdbx_strand_id
1 'polypeptide(L)'
;MRLASLFSWILSALCAFILHTTFASKDPQQEPVVSSKVYLDIKHGEKHLGRIVIGLFEGTPKTSENFRTLAVGNTVSKSGVPLSYKGSTFHRVIKDFMIQGGDFTNGDGTGGISIYGSKFADENFKFKHEGPGTLSMANAGPDTNGSQFFICTVTTSWLDGRHVVFGKVLEGMDVVRQIESAPTDSRNAPHLKVTIVDSGEIKMEPQVDNEGKEFKAAATAENNANGRPKEDTRFVPSQYRESGGVKIAKEIDGL
;
A
#
# COMPACT_ATOMS: atom_id res chain seq x y z
N MET A 1 -54.69 39.61 -27.30
CA MET A 1 -54.45 38.67 -26.17
C MET A 1 -53.81 37.43 -26.78
N ARG A 2 -52.49 37.28 -26.68
CA ARG A 2 -51.76 36.64 -25.57
C ARG A 2 -51.98 35.12 -25.52
N LEU A 3 -50.86 34.40 -25.39
CA LEU A 3 -50.68 32.94 -25.24
C LEU A 3 -50.56 32.12 -26.54
N ALA A 4 -49.44 32.25 -27.26
CA ALA A 4 -49.02 31.17 -28.17
C ALA A 4 -47.49 31.03 -28.41
N SER A 5 -46.63 31.76 -27.69
CA SER A 5 -45.17 31.69 -27.96
C SER A 5 -44.28 31.40 -26.75
N LEU A 6 -44.85 31.20 -25.54
CA LEU A 6 -44.03 30.92 -24.35
C LEU A 6 -43.69 29.44 -24.14
N PHE A 7 -44.31 28.51 -24.86
CA PHE A 7 -44.09 27.07 -24.65
C PHE A 7 -42.98 26.45 -25.52
N SER A 8 -42.49 27.15 -26.55
CA SER A 8 -41.44 26.61 -27.43
C SER A 8 -40.01 26.88 -26.95
N TRP A 9 -39.82 27.78 -25.97
CA TRP A 9 -38.49 28.13 -25.44
C TRP A 9 -38.13 27.32 -24.19
N ILE A 10 -39.11 26.71 -23.52
CA ILE A 10 -38.88 25.91 -22.31
C ILE A 10 -38.46 24.47 -22.67
N LEU A 11 -38.89 23.94 -23.81
CA LEU A 11 -38.50 22.59 -24.24
C LEU A 11 -37.06 22.52 -24.81
N SER A 12 -36.58 23.60 -25.42
CA SER A 12 -35.19 23.68 -25.91
C SER A 12 -34.16 23.87 -24.79
N ALA A 13 -34.56 24.45 -23.65
CA ALA A 13 -33.69 24.60 -22.49
C ALA A 13 -33.52 23.29 -21.70
N LEU A 14 -34.51 22.38 -21.75
CA LEU A 14 -34.39 21.04 -21.15
C LEU A 14 -33.49 20.09 -21.95
N CYS A 15 -33.51 20.16 -23.29
CA CYS A 15 -32.59 19.36 -24.11
C CYS A 15 -31.12 19.81 -24.01
N ALA A 16 -30.87 21.10 -23.74
CA ALA A 16 -29.52 21.60 -23.48
C ALA A 16 -28.98 21.22 -22.10
N PHE A 17 -29.86 20.91 -21.14
CA PHE A 17 -29.45 20.49 -19.78
C PHE A 17 -29.09 19.00 -19.68
N ILE A 18 -29.49 18.18 -20.66
CA ILE A 18 -29.15 16.74 -20.74
C ILE A 18 -27.81 16.51 -21.45
N LEU A 19 -27.23 17.52 -22.11
CA LEU A 19 -25.92 17.43 -22.77
C LEU A 19 -24.74 17.98 -21.95
N HIS A 20 -24.93 18.25 -20.66
CA HIS A 20 -23.84 18.53 -19.72
C HIS A 20 -23.77 17.47 -18.61
N THR A 21 -24.00 16.20 -18.96
CA THR A 21 -23.34 15.12 -18.22
C THR A 21 -21.85 15.29 -18.45
N THR A 22 -21.21 16.02 -17.56
CA THR A 22 -19.77 15.98 -17.38
C THR A 22 -19.42 14.50 -17.21
N PHE A 23 -18.93 13.88 -18.30
CA PHE A 23 -17.93 12.85 -18.14
C PHE A 23 -16.84 13.55 -17.33
N ALA A 24 -16.86 13.36 -16.01
CA ALA A 24 -15.71 13.64 -15.18
C ALA A 24 -14.59 12.90 -15.88
N SER A 25 -13.70 13.65 -16.56
CA SER A 25 -12.51 13.07 -17.13
C SER A 25 -11.76 12.54 -15.93
N LYS A 26 -11.89 11.23 -15.71
CA LYS A 26 -10.94 10.47 -14.92
C LYS A 26 -9.65 10.72 -15.67
N ASP A 27 -8.85 11.66 -15.17
CA ASP A 27 -7.47 11.86 -15.57
C ASP A 27 -6.91 10.44 -15.77
N PRO A 28 -6.38 10.08 -16.96
CA PRO A 28 -5.86 8.75 -17.21
C PRO A 28 -4.61 8.58 -16.35
N GLN A 29 -4.83 8.31 -15.06
CA GLN A 29 -3.84 7.82 -14.12
C GLN A 29 -3.42 6.48 -14.69
N GLN A 30 -2.37 6.55 -15.51
CA GLN A 30 -1.75 5.38 -16.11
C GLN A 30 -1.38 4.45 -14.96
N GLU A 31 -1.97 3.25 -14.96
CA GLU A 31 -1.79 2.30 -13.87
C GLU A 31 -0.30 2.09 -13.59
N PRO A 32 0.12 1.97 -12.31
CA PRO A 32 1.53 1.84 -11.97
C PRO A 32 2.16 0.66 -12.72
N VAL A 33 3.30 0.88 -13.35
CA VAL A 33 4.05 -0.18 -14.02
C VAL A 33 4.81 -1.00 -12.99
N VAL A 34 4.67 -2.33 -13.03
CA VAL A 34 5.40 -3.25 -12.16
C VAL A 34 6.78 -3.54 -12.75
N SER A 35 7.85 -3.24 -12.00
CA SER A 35 9.23 -3.47 -12.41
C SER A 35 9.82 -4.78 -11.89
N SER A 36 9.32 -5.29 -10.76
CA SER A 36 9.75 -6.55 -10.16
C SER A 36 8.63 -7.14 -9.30
N LYS A 37 8.70 -8.44 -9.05
CA LYS A 37 7.78 -9.16 -8.15
C LYS A 37 8.55 -9.78 -7.01
N VAL A 38 8.00 -9.72 -5.81
CA VAL A 38 8.53 -10.41 -4.63
C VAL A 38 7.45 -11.22 -3.96
N TYR A 39 7.84 -12.20 -3.15
CA TYR A 39 6.91 -13.01 -2.37
C TYR A 39 7.25 -12.99 -0.88
N LEU A 40 6.22 -13.15 -0.06
CA LEU A 40 6.30 -13.38 1.39
C LEU A 40 5.47 -14.61 1.74
N ASP A 41 6.10 -15.67 2.27
CA ASP A 41 5.41 -16.86 2.78
C ASP A 41 5.12 -16.68 4.27
N ILE A 42 3.85 -16.84 4.66
CA ILE A 42 3.36 -16.41 5.97
C ILE A 42 2.97 -17.61 6.84
N LYS A 43 3.40 -17.56 8.10
CA LYS A 43 2.83 -18.34 9.20
C LYS A 43 2.12 -17.45 10.22
N HIS A 44 1.08 -17.99 10.86
CA HIS A 44 0.45 -17.43 12.05
C HIS A 44 0.48 -18.50 13.16
N GLY A 45 1.35 -18.29 14.15
CA GLY A 45 1.79 -19.38 15.03
C GLY A 45 2.40 -20.52 14.20
N GLU A 46 1.89 -21.73 14.36
CA GLU A 46 2.32 -22.90 13.59
C GLU A 46 1.60 -23.07 12.25
N LYS A 47 0.49 -22.35 12.02
CA LYS A 47 -0.32 -22.50 10.82
C LYS A 47 0.32 -21.74 9.65
N HIS A 48 0.59 -22.44 8.54
CA HIS A 48 0.90 -21.79 7.26
C HIS A 48 -0.37 -21.13 6.69
N LEU A 49 -0.30 -19.82 6.43
CA LEU A 49 -1.42 -19.08 5.84
C LEU A 49 -1.34 -19.04 4.31
N GLY A 50 -0.14 -19.10 3.74
CA GLY A 50 0.08 -19.07 2.30
C GLY A 50 1.08 -17.99 1.90
N ARG A 51 1.08 -17.64 0.62
CA ARG A 51 2.00 -16.69 -0.01
C ARG A 51 1.30 -15.39 -0.36
N ILE A 52 1.97 -14.28 -0.14
CA ILE A 52 1.60 -12.96 -0.67
C ILE A 52 2.59 -12.65 -1.80
N VAL A 53 2.08 -12.39 -3.01
CA VAL A 53 2.89 -11.90 -4.15
C VAL A 53 2.66 -10.41 -4.31
N ILE A 54 3.75 -9.65 -4.41
CA ILE A 54 3.76 -8.21 -4.41
C ILE A 54 4.47 -7.72 -5.66
N GLY A 55 3.83 -6.83 -6.42
CA GLY A 55 4.45 -6.09 -7.51
C GLY A 55 5.03 -4.77 -6.99
N LEU A 56 6.28 -4.49 -7.31
CA LEU A 56 6.97 -3.26 -6.96
C LEU A 56 6.96 -2.30 -8.14
N PHE A 57 6.73 -1.02 -7.87
CA PHE A 57 6.49 -0.02 -8.90
C PHE A 57 7.80 0.53 -9.49
N GLU A 58 7.78 0.79 -10.80
CA GLU A 58 8.85 1.48 -11.51
C GLU A 58 8.99 2.96 -11.11
N GLY A 59 7.91 3.59 -10.63
CA GLY A 59 7.88 5.01 -10.28
C GLY A 59 8.63 5.39 -8.99
N THR A 60 9.09 4.39 -8.24
CA THR A 60 9.80 4.49 -6.95
C THR A 60 11.00 3.54 -6.91
N PRO A 61 11.95 3.64 -7.85
CA PRO A 61 13.01 2.64 -8.01
C PRO A 61 13.89 2.45 -6.77
N LYS A 62 14.20 3.51 -6.02
CA LYS A 62 15.04 3.40 -4.81
C LYS A 62 14.29 2.69 -3.68
N THR A 63 13.02 3.02 -3.49
CA THR A 63 12.17 2.40 -2.46
C THR A 63 11.88 0.93 -2.81
N SER A 64 11.57 0.67 -4.07
CA SER A 64 11.36 -0.68 -4.62
C SER A 64 12.61 -1.55 -4.48
N GLU A 65 13.81 -1.03 -4.79
CA GLU A 65 15.05 -1.81 -4.67
C GLU A 65 15.42 -2.11 -3.21
N ASN A 66 15.15 -1.19 -2.28
CA ASN A 66 15.30 -1.44 -0.85
C ASN A 66 14.43 -2.62 -0.40
N PHE A 67 13.13 -2.59 -0.73
CA PHE A 67 12.21 -3.67 -0.36
C PHE A 67 12.58 -4.99 -1.04
N ARG A 68 12.92 -4.96 -2.33
CA ARG A 68 13.35 -6.13 -3.10
C ARG A 68 14.56 -6.80 -2.48
N THR A 69 15.61 -6.02 -2.16
CA THR A 69 16.83 -6.55 -1.56
C THR A 69 16.56 -7.18 -0.19
N LEU A 70 15.74 -6.54 0.63
CA LEU A 70 15.31 -7.07 1.93
C LEU A 70 14.46 -8.33 1.80
N ALA A 71 13.64 -8.46 0.76
CA ALA A 71 12.89 -9.68 0.48
C ALA A 71 13.81 -10.83 0.06
N VAL A 72 14.81 -10.58 -0.79
CA VAL A 72 15.81 -11.58 -1.22
C VAL A 72 16.70 -12.03 -0.06
N GLY A 73 17.09 -11.12 0.84
CA GLY A 73 17.71 -11.49 2.10
C GLY A 73 19.15 -12.01 2.03
N ASN A 74 19.88 -11.73 0.94
CA ASN A 74 21.22 -12.26 0.69
C ASN A 74 22.35 -11.23 0.90
N THR A 75 22.06 -10.13 1.60
CA THR A 75 23.02 -9.05 1.87
C THR A 75 23.12 -8.73 3.36
N VAL A 76 24.16 -7.98 3.72
CA VAL A 76 24.41 -7.51 5.10
C VAL A 76 24.64 -5.99 5.08
N SER A 77 24.26 -5.33 6.17
CA SER A 77 24.53 -3.91 6.36
C SER A 77 26.03 -3.67 6.57
N LYS A 78 26.45 -2.40 6.52
CA LYS A 78 27.81 -1.99 6.90
C LYS A 78 28.19 -2.39 8.33
N SER A 79 27.22 -2.52 9.23
CA SER A 79 27.41 -2.96 10.62
C SER A 79 27.27 -4.47 10.81
N GLY A 80 27.19 -5.24 9.73
CA GLY A 80 27.10 -6.71 9.77
C GLY A 80 25.72 -7.26 10.11
N VAL A 81 24.67 -6.42 10.11
CA VAL A 81 23.29 -6.85 10.34
C VAL A 81 22.75 -7.52 9.07
N PRO A 82 22.26 -8.77 9.12
CA PRO A 82 21.59 -9.39 7.98
C PRO A 82 20.39 -8.56 7.52
N LEU A 83 20.32 -8.27 6.22
CA LEU A 83 19.27 -7.46 5.63
C LEU A 83 18.23 -8.38 5.00
N SER A 84 17.29 -8.88 5.81
CA SER A 84 16.31 -9.88 5.38
C SER A 84 14.95 -9.72 6.08
N TYR A 85 13.87 -9.89 5.31
CA TYR A 85 12.52 -10.02 5.87
C TYR A 85 12.22 -11.42 6.40
N LYS A 86 12.96 -12.45 5.96
CA LYS A 86 12.79 -13.81 6.46
C LYS A 86 13.05 -13.86 7.97
N GLY A 87 12.09 -14.39 8.72
CA GLY A 87 12.09 -14.46 10.18
C GLY A 87 11.50 -13.22 10.87
N SER A 88 11.27 -12.12 10.15
CA SER A 88 10.61 -10.94 10.70
C SER A 88 9.09 -11.14 10.83
N THR A 89 8.41 -10.22 11.52
CA THR A 89 6.98 -10.37 11.85
C THR A 89 6.15 -9.16 11.45
N PHE A 90 4.85 -9.38 11.29
CA PHE A 90 3.86 -8.31 11.31
C PHE A 90 3.56 -7.95 12.77
N HIS A 91 4.29 -6.97 13.29
CA HIS A 91 4.26 -6.59 14.70
C HIS A 91 3.09 -5.66 15.05
N ARG A 92 2.39 -5.11 14.04
CA ARG A 92 1.24 -4.22 14.24
C ARG A 92 0.17 -4.48 13.18
N VAL A 93 -1.03 -4.83 13.61
CA VAL A 93 -2.16 -5.19 12.76
C VAL A 93 -3.38 -4.42 13.24
N ILE A 94 -3.98 -3.60 12.37
CA ILE A 94 -5.18 -2.84 12.70
C ILE A 94 -6.26 -3.18 11.68
N LYS A 95 -7.32 -3.82 12.15
CA LYS A 95 -8.47 -4.18 11.34
C LYS A 95 -9.08 -2.95 10.68
N ASP A 96 -9.47 -3.10 9.41
CA ASP A 96 -10.05 -2.08 8.55
C ASP A 96 -9.14 -0.85 8.40
N PHE A 97 -7.83 -1.08 8.45
CA PHE A 97 -6.79 -0.08 8.21
C PHE A 97 -5.60 -0.68 7.44
N MET A 98 -4.73 -1.43 8.13
CA MET A 98 -3.48 -1.95 7.54
C MET A 98 -2.83 -3.04 8.40
N ILE A 99 -1.92 -3.80 7.77
CA ILE A 99 -0.98 -4.71 8.44
C ILE A 99 0.45 -4.19 8.26
N GLN A 100 1.22 -4.05 9.34
CA GLN A 100 2.56 -3.46 9.35
C GLN A 100 3.61 -4.47 9.84
N GLY A 101 4.72 -4.54 9.11
CA GLY A 101 5.84 -5.44 9.37
C GLY A 101 7.18 -4.84 8.94
N GLY A 102 8.19 -5.68 8.76
CA GLY A 102 9.50 -5.29 8.22
C GLY A 102 10.50 -4.75 9.25
N ASP A 103 10.17 -4.76 10.55
CA ASP A 103 11.17 -4.61 11.61
C ASP A 103 11.83 -5.97 11.86
N PHE A 104 12.97 -6.20 11.23
CA PHE A 104 13.74 -7.44 11.37
C PHE A 104 14.84 -7.35 12.44
N THR A 105 15.04 -6.18 13.07
CA THR A 105 16.08 -6.02 14.10
C THR A 105 15.51 -6.20 15.51
N ASN A 106 14.35 -5.57 15.78
CA ASN A 106 13.74 -5.59 17.11
C ASN A 106 12.39 -6.33 17.10
N GLY A 107 11.69 -6.31 15.97
CA GLY A 107 10.42 -7.01 15.79
C GLY A 107 9.24 -6.38 16.54
N ASP A 108 9.35 -5.13 16.95
CA ASP A 108 8.34 -4.41 17.76
C ASP A 108 7.97 -3.02 17.19
N GLY A 109 8.60 -2.62 16.09
CA GLY A 109 8.37 -1.34 15.43
C GLY A 109 9.39 -0.27 15.79
N THR A 110 10.30 -0.52 16.74
CA THR A 110 11.36 0.43 17.13
C THR A 110 12.61 0.31 16.24
N GLY A 111 12.71 -0.79 15.48
CA GLY A 111 13.90 -1.14 14.71
C GLY A 111 13.75 -0.98 13.20
N GLY A 112 14.57 -1.75 12.49
CA GLY A 112 14.63 -1.77 11.04
C GLY A 112 15.62 -0.76 10.45
N ILE A 113 16.37 -1.22 9.45
CA ILE A 113 17.35 -0.42 8.71
C ILE A 113 17.20 -0.67 7.21
N SER A 114 17.50 0.33 6.39
CA SER A 114 17.48 0.19 4.94
C SER A 114 18.80 -0.38 4.41
N ILE A 115 18.80 -0.76 3.14
CA ILE A 115 20.03 -1.12 2.42
C ILE A 115 20.99 0.07 2.25
N TYR A 116 20.49 1.30 2.44
CA TYR A 116 21.25 2.54 2.28
C TYR A 116 21.82 3.07 3.61
N GLY A 117 21.54 2.41 4.74
CA GLY A 117 21.86 2.89 6.08
C GLY A 117 20.66 2.85 7.01
N SER A 118 20.71 3.56 8.14
CA SER A 118 19.62 3.57 9.12
C SER A 118 18.29 4.06 8.52
N LYS A 119 18.33 5.15 7.74
CA LYS A 119 17.17 5.79 7.12
C LYS A 119 17.47 6.30 5.71
N PHE A 120 16.44 6.50 4.89
CA PHE A 120 16.50 7.20 3.60
C PHE A 120 15.29 8.11 3.35
N ALA A 121 15.49 9.13 2.51
CA ALA A 121 14.51 10.15 2.17
C ALA A 121 13.25 9.61 1.46
N ASP A 122 12.15 10.33 1.58
CA ASP A 122 10.92 10.06 0.81
C ASP A 122 11.21 10.26 -0.68
N GLU A 123 11.04 9.22 -1.49
CA GLU A 123 11.46 9.26 -2.89
C GLU A 123 10.52 10.13 -3.75
N ASN A 124 9.21 9.94 -3.61
CA ASN A 124 8.15 10.80 -4.14
C ASN A 124 6.77 10.33 -3.61
N PHE A 125 5.74 11.12 -3.87
CA PHE A 125 4.34 10.80 -3.52
C PHE A 125 3.44 10.72 -4.77
N LYS A 126 3.95 10.15 -5.87
CA LYS A 126 3.20 10.02 -7.13
C LYS A 126 1.97 9.12 -6.99
N PHE A 127 2.11 8.04 -6.23
CA PHE A 127 1.07 7.04 -6.02
C PHE A 127 0.33 7.30 -4.72
N LYS A 128 -0.97 7.00 -4.71
CA LYS A 128 -1.88 7.23 -3.58
C LYS A 128 -2.30 5.91 -2.93
N HIS A 129 -2.82 6.00 -1.72
CA HIS A 129 -3.34 4.85 -0.98
C HIS A 129 -4.77 4.52 -1.40
N GLU A 130 -4.94 4.15 -2.68
CA GLU A 130 -6.23 4.06 -3.35
C GLU A 130 -7.09 2.86 -2.92
N GLY A 131 -6.53 1.85 -2.23
CA GLY A 131 -7.35 0.74 -1.75
C GLY A 131 -6.59 -0.43 -1.11
N PRO A 132 -7.32 -1.53 -0.86
CA PRO A 132 -6.75 -2.75 -0.33
C PRO A 132 -5.61 -3.29 -1.20
N GLY A 133 -4.56 -3.77 -0.54
CA GLY A 133 -3.37 -4.31 -1.20
C GLY A 133 -2.31 -3.28 -1.55
N THR A 134 -2.55 -1.97 -1.37
CA THR A 134 -1.49 -0.97 -1.54
C THR A 134 -0.36 -1.22 -0.55
N LEU A 135 0.88 -1.27 -1.06
CA LEU A 135 2.10 -1.37 -0.26
C LEU A 135 2.76 -0.01 -0.11
N SER A 136 3.12 0.34 1.12
CA SER A 136 3.67 1.66 1.44
C SER A 136 4.69 1.60 2.58
N MET A 137 5.60 2.57 2.61
CA MET A 137 6.67 2.64 3.62
C MET A 137 6.12 3.16 4.94
N ALA A 138 6.44 2.47 6.05
CA ALA A 138 6.28 3.05 7.37
C ALA A 138 7.46 3.99 7.66
N ASN A 139 7.17 5.13 8.29
CA ASN A 139 8.16 6.12 8.70
C ASN A 139 7.77 6.75 10.05
N ALA A 140 8.71 7.46 10.68
CA ALA A 140 8.53 8.19 11.93
C ALA A 140 8.51 9.72 11.70
N GLY A 141 8.04 10.14 10.52
CA GLY A 141 8.13 11.51 10.01
C GLY A 141 8.80 11.58 8.64
N PRO A 142 8.84 12.78 8.03
CA PRO A 142 9.45 12.97 6.71
C PRO A 142 10.87 12.44 6.65
N ASP A 143 11.21 11.79 5.53
CA ASP A 143 12.56 11.32 5.22
C ASP A 143 13.15 10.26 6.18
N THR A 144 12.29 9.51 6.88
CA THR A 144 12.70 8.47 7.83
C THR A 144 12.33 7.04 7.40
N ASN A 145 12.38 6.76 6.10
CA ASN A 145 12.12 5.41 5.59
C ASN A 145 13.25 4.45 5.99
N GLY A 146 12.90 3.25 6.44
CA GLY A 146 13.85 2.19 6.83
C GLY A 146 13.55 0.89 6.11
N SER A 147 13.21 -0.16 6.86
CA SER A 147 12.74 -1.44 6.32
C SER A 147 11.27 -1.72 6.56
N GLN A 148 10.65 -0.98 7.49
CA GLN A 148 9.27 -1.21 7.87
C GLN A 148 8.32 -0.78 6.75
N PHE A 149 7.27 -1.56 6.55
CA PHE A 149 6.27 -1.36 5.52
C PHE A 149 4.89 -1.69 6.08
N PHE A 150 3.85 -1.25 5.39
CA PHE A 150 2.48 -1.70 5.63
C PHE A 150 1.76 -2.03 4.33
N ILE A 151 0.79 -2.93 4.44
CA ILE A 151 -0.17 -3.26 3.37
C ILE A 151 -1.54 -2.76 3.81
N CYS A 152 -2.14 -1.87 3.03
CA CYS A 152 -3.46 -1.34 3.29
C CYS A 152 -4.52 -2.42 3.12
N THR A 153 -5.53 -2.42 3.98
CA THR A 153 -6.68 -3.33 3.89
C THR A 153 -7.97 -2.59 3.51
N VAL A 154 -7.91 -1.26 3.47
CA VAL A 154 -8.94 -0.34 2.97
C VAL A 154 -8.25 0.80 2.20
N THR A 155 -9.01 1.71 1.62
CA THR A 155 -8.46 2.99 1.13
C THR A 155 -8.01 3.84 2.31
N THR A 156 -6.79 4.37 2.29
CA THR A 156 -6.20 5.13 3.40
C THR A 156 -5.66 6.48 2.93
N SER A 157 -6.48 7.27 2.24
CA SER A 157 -6.08 8.53 1.58
C SER A 157 -5.51 9.60 2.52
N TRP A 158 -5.79 9.51 3.82
CA TRP A 158 -5.19 10.41 4.82
C TRP A 158 -3.66 10.22 4.99
N LEU A 159 -3.10 9.14 4.45
CA LEU A 159 -1.66 8.87 4.40
C LEU A 159 -0.98 9.43 3.14
N ASP A 160 -1.75 9.93 2.16
CA ASP A 160 -1.23 10.49 0.92
C ASP A 160 -0.31 11.69 1.21
N GLY A 161 0.83 11.76 0.52
CA GLY A 161 1.84 12.80 0.72
C GLY A 161 2.67 12.64 2.01
N ARG A 162 2.47 11.58 2.78
CA ARG A 162 3.20 11.31 4.04
C ARG A 162 3.94 9.98 4.05
N HIS A 163 3.44 9.00 3.32
CA HIS A 163 4.04 7.67 3.18
C HIS A 163 4.23 7.33 1.70
N VAL A 164 5.42 6.85 1.35
CA VAL A 164 5.77 6.50 -0.03
C VAL A 164 5.07 5.20 -0.40
N VAL A 165 4.12 5.25 -1.33
CA VAL A 165 3.52 4.08 -1.96
C VAL A 165 4.45 3.57 -3.06
N PHE A 166 4.81 2.29 -3.00
CA PHE A 166 5.84 1.73 -3.90
C PHE A 166 5.49 0.34 -4.45
N GLY A 167 4.30 -0.17 -4.17
CA GLY A 167 3.88 -1.46 -4.71
C GLY A 167 2.42 -1.79 -4.44
N LYS A 168 2.04 -2.99 -4.85
CA LYS A 168 0.70 -3.55 -4.61
C LYS A 168 0.74 -5.07 -4.53
N VAL A 169 -0.11 -5.65 -3.70
CA VAL A 169 -0.37 -7.08 -3.68
C VAL A 169 -1.04 -7.50 -5.00
N LEU A 170 -0.44 -8.47 -5.68
CA LEU A 170 -0.94 -9.07 -6.92
C LEU A 170 -1.71 -10.37 -6.64
N GLU A 171 -1.21 -11.17 -5.69
CA GLU A 171 -1.80 -12.44 -5.26
C GLU A 171 -1.70 -12.58 -3.73
N GLY A 172 -2.60 -13.34 -3.10
CA GLY A 172 -2.57 -13.59 -1.66
C GLY A 172 -3.25 -12.51 -0.82
N MET A 173 -4.19 -11.74 -1.38
CA MET A 173 -4.99 -10.80 -0.58
C MET A 173 -5.85 -11.51 0.48
N ASP A 174 -6.26 -12.75 0.26
CA ASP A 174 -6.91 -13.59 1.27
C ASP A 174 -5.98 -13.89 2.46
N VAL A 175 -4.67 -14.06 2.23
CA VAL A 175 -3.65 -14.16 3.29
C VAL A 175 -3.57 -12.85 4.07
N VAL A 176 -3.53 -11.70 3.38
CA VAL A 176 -3.55 -10.37 4.02
C VAL A 176 -4.79 -10.21 4.90
N ARG A 177 -5.98 -10.63 4.44
CA ARG A 177 -7.22 -10.60 5.24
C ARG A 177 -7.19 -11.54 6.44
N GLN A 178 -6.58 -12.72 6.31
CA GLN A 178 -6.38 -13.62 7.44
C GLN A 178 -5.47 -12.98 8.51
N ILE A 179 -4.39 -12.30 8.11
CA ILE A 179 -3.53 -11.55 9.04
C ILE A 179 -4.32 -10.43 9.70
N GLU A 180 -5.05 -9.62 8.93
CA GLU A 180 -5.88 -8.52 9.44
C GLU A 180 -6.91 -8.97 10.49
N SER A 181 -7.45 -10.18 10.34
CA SER A 181 -8.44 -10.75 11.26
C SER A 181 -7.86 -11.34 12.55
N ALA A 182 -6.52 -11.38 12.69
CA ALA A 182 -5.88 -11.96 13.85
C ALA A 182 -6.22 -11.16 15.13
N PRO A 183 -6.53 -11.82 16.25
CA PRO A 183 -6.70 -11.14 17.53
C PRO A 183 -5.42 -10.41 17.96
N THR A 184 -5.56 -9.16 18.38
CA THR A 184 -4.43 -8.30 18.78
C THR A 184 -4.53 -7.83 20.23
N ASP A 185 -3.38 -7.51 20.83
CA ASP A 185 -3.30 -6.85 22.12
C ASP A 185 -3.63 -5.34 22.05
N SER A 186 -3.51 -4.65 23.18
CA SER A 186 -3.77 -3.20 23.28
C SER A 186 -2.80 -2.32 22.48
N ARG A 187 -1.66 -2.86 22.05
CA ARG A 187 -0.69 -2.19 21.17
C ARG A 187 -0.93 -2.52 19.70
N ASN A 188 -1.99 -3.27 19.40
CA ASN A 188 -2.32 -3.82 18.09
C ASN A 188 -1.32 -4.89 17.60
N ALA A 189 -0.58 -5.53 18.51
CA ALA A 189 0.29 -6.65 18.16
C ALA A 189 -0.52 -7.97 18.16
N PRO A 190 -0.41 -8.83 17.13
CA PRO A 190 -1.07 -10.13 17.12
C PRO A 190 -0.69 -10.99 18.33
N HIS A 191 -1.67 -11.65 18.96
CA HIS A 191 -1.42 -12.53 20.12
C HIS A 191 -0.52 -13.72 19.78
N LEU A 192 -0.72 -14.30 18.59
CA LEU A 192 0.20 -15.28 18.02
C LEU A 192 1.00 -14.58 16.92
N LYS A 193 2.30 -14.85 16.87
CA LYS A 193 3.19 -14.22 15.90
C LYS A 193 2.74 -14.51 14.48
N VAL A 194 2.67 -13.47 13.66
CA VAL A 194 2.53 -13.57 12.21
C VAL A 194 3.91 -13.35 11.60
N THR A 195 4.54 -14.43 11.12
CA THR A 195 5.94 -14.46 10.71
C THR A 195 6.07 -14.65 9.21
N ILE A 196 7.00 -13.91 8.59
CA ILE A 196 7.45 -14.14 7.23
C ILE A 196 8.48 -15.28 7.27
N VAL A 197 8.07 -16.50 6.94
CA VAL A 197 8.94 -17.69 7.07
C VAL A 197 9.84 -17.91 5.88
N ASP A 198 9.47 -17.36 4.72
CA ASP A 198 10.33 -17.29 3.55
C ASP A 198 9.99 -16.04 2.73
N SER A 199 10.96 -15.53 1.98
CA SER A 199 10.76 -14.38 1.10
C SER A 199 11.78 -14.39 -0.03
N GLY A 200 11.45 -13.71 -1.11
CA GLY A 200 12.40 -13.57 -2.22
C GLY A 200 11.79 -12.87 -3.42
N GLU A 201 12.54 -12.88 -4.52
CA GLU A 201 12.12 -12.34 -5.81
C GLU A 201 11.50 -13.44 -6.70
N ILE A 202 10.49 -13.05 -7.49
CA ILE A 202 9.91 -13.87 -8.56
C ILE A 202 10.39 -13.31 -9.89
N LYS A 203 10.97 -14.16 -10.74
CA LYS A 203 11.32 -13.79 -12.12
C LYS A 203 10.07 -13.37 -12.88
N MET A 204 10.09 -12.19 -13.47
CA MET A 204 9.03 -11.77 -14.39
C MET A 204 9.28 -12.36 -15.77
N GLU A 205 8.28 -13.03 -16.32
CA GLU A 205 8.29 -13.41 -17.74
C GLU A 205 8.00 -12.17 -18.60
N PRO A 206 8.77 -11.95 -19.68
CA PRO A 206 8.52 -10.85 -20.59
C PRO A 206 7.11 -11.01 -21.19
N GLN A 207 6.28 -9.96 -21.05
CA GLN A 207 4.97 -9.91 -21.69
C GLN A 207 5.19 -9.40 -23.11
N VAL A 208 4.71 -10.14 -24.11
CA VAL A 208 4.78 -9.74 -25.52
C VAL A 208 3.40 -9.39 -26.03
N ASP A 209 3.29 -8.31 -26.80
CA ASP A 209 2.04 -7.95 -27.46
C ASP A 209 1.75 -8.87 -28.66
N ASN A 210 0.61 -8.66 -29.33
CA ASN A 210 0.20 -9.44 -30.50
C ASN A 210 1.17 -9.32 -31.69
N GLU A 211 2.12 -8.39 -31.64
CA GLU A 211 3.15 -8.15 -32.65
C GLU A 211 4.52 -8.72 -32.20
N GLY A 212 4.58 -9.39 -31.04
CA GLY A 212 5.80 -9.97 -30.48
C GLY A 212 6.71 -8.96 -29.79
N LYS A 213 6.24 -7.74 -29.52
CA LYS A 213 7.02 -6.69 -28.86
C LYS A 213 6.84 -6.76 -27.35
N GLU A 214 7.95 -6.76 -26.63
CA GLU A 214 7.94 -6.77 -25.17
C GLU A 214 7.34 -5.48 -24.58
N PHE A 215 6.47 -5.64 -23.58
CA PHE A 215 5.91 -4.56 -22.78
C PHE A 215 5.94 -4.90 -21.29
N LYS A 216 5.92 -3.88 -20.43
CA LYS A 216 5.86 -4.06 -18.97
C LYS A 216 4.41 -4.12 -18.50
N ALA A 217 4.10 -5.07 -17.62
CA ALA A 217 2.75 -5.25 -17.08
C ALA A 217 2.34 -4.09 -16.16
N ALA A 218 1.09 -3.65 -16.29
CA ALA A 218 0.44 -2.76 -15.33
C ALA A 218 0.13 -3.51 -14.03
N ALA A 219 0.11 -2.79 -12.90
CA ALA A 219 -0.19 -3.32 -11.58
C ALA A 219 -1.68 -3.65 -11.38
N THR A 220 -2.15 -4.71 -12.02
CA THR A 220 -3.50 -5.26 -11.81
C THR A 220 -3.44 -6.41 -10.80
N ALA A 221 -4.37 -6.40 -9.83
CA ALA A 221 -4.62 -7.55 -8.98
C ALA A 221 -5.48 -8.54 -9.78
N GLU A 222 -5.12 -9.81 -9.83
CA GLU A 222 -5.97 -10.81 -10.50
C GLU A 222 -7.28 -10.95 -9.73
N ASN A 223 -8.40 -10.62 -10.39
CA ASN A 223 -9.73 -10.70 -9.81
C ASN A 223 -10.15 -12.17 -9.68
N ASN A 224 -10.00 -12.76 -8.49
CA ASN A 224 -10.75 -13.96 -8.16
C ASN A 224 -12.21 -13.57 -7.91
N ALA A 225 -13.09 -14.07 -8.79
CA ALA A 225 -14.51 -13.78 -8.78
C ALA A 225 -15.17 -14.38 -7.53
N ASN A 226 -15.35 -13.59 -6.47
CA ASN A 226 -16.56 -13.58 -5.64
C ASN A 226 -16.51 -12.51 -4.53
N GLY A 227 -17.46 -11.57 -4.59
CA GLY A 227 -17.91 -10.77 -3.44
C GLY A 227 -17.01 -9.62 -3.00
N ARG A 228 -17.25 -8.40 -3.52
CA ARG A 228 -16.74 -7.17 -2.90
C ARG A 228 -17.37 -7.02 -1.51
N PRO A 229 -16.60 -6.86 -0.41
CA PRO A 229 -17.13 -6.31 0.82
C PRO A 229 -17.53 -4.85 0.59
N LYS A 230 -18.64 -4.40 1.16
CA LYS A 230 -19.05 -2.99 1.13
C LYS A 230 -17.98 -2.15 1.83
N GLU A 231 -17.43 -1.16 1.14
CA GLU A 231 -16.53 -0.14 1.71
C GLU A 231 -17.23 0.59 2.86
N ASP A 232 -16.68 0.51 4.08
CA ASP A 232 -16.98 1.47 5.15
C ASP A 232 -15.85 2.50 5.17
N THR A 233 -16.11 3.68 4.59
CA THR A 233 -15.15 4.78 4.45
C THR A 233 -15.00 5.63 5.71
N ARG A 234 -15.57 5.22 6.85
CA ARG A 234 -15.71 6.09 8.04
C ARG A 234 -14.63 5.93 9.11
N PHE A 235 -13.67 5.02 8.95
CA PHE A 235 -12.63 4.82 9.95
C PHE A 235 -11.39 5.70 9.67
N VAL A 236 -11.19 6.73 10.48
CA VAL A 236 -9.93 7.50 10.57
C VAL A 236 -9.41 7.34 12.00
N PRO A 237 -8.22 6.74 12.22
CA PRO A 237 -7.67 6.58 13.56
C PRO A 237 -7.56 7.94 14.27
N SER A 238 -7.81 7.98 15.59
CA SER A 238 -7.85 9.23 16.38
C SER A 238 -6.59 10.08 16.22
N GLN A 239 -5.42 9.45 16.11
CA GLN A 239 -4.13 10.11 15.90
C GLN A 239 -3.99 10.85 14.55
N TYR A 240 -4.90 10.62 13.59
CA TYR A 240 -4.95 11.29 12.29
C TYR A 240 -6.19 12.18 12.11
N ARG A 241 -7.00 12.40 13.15
CA ARG A 241 -8.13 13.32 13.09
C ARG A 241 -7.61 14.75 13.27
N GLU A 242 -7.72 15.59 12.25
CA GLU A 242 -7.34 17.01 12.36
C GLU A 242 -8.14 17.70 13.47
N SER A 243 -7.45 18.15 14.53
CA SER A 243 -7.98 19.21 15.38
C SER A 243 -7.91 20.50 14.56
N GLY A 244 -9.06 21.06 14.20
CA GLY A 244 -9.12 22.33 13.49
C GLY A 244 -8.24 23.40 14.16
N GLY A 245 -7.29 23.94 13.39
CA GLY A 245 -6.43 25.04 13.81
C GLY A 245 -4.96 24.63 13.97
N VAL A 246 -4.14 25.12 13.03
CA VAL A 246 -2.67 25.10 13.03
C VAL A 246 -2.06 25.16 14.44
N LYS A 247 -1.38 24.08 14.87
CA LYS A 247 -0.23 24.16 15.77
C LYS A 247 0.83 23.14 15.39
N ILE A 248 2.04 23.66 15.39
CA ILE A 248 3.34 23.10 15.03
C ILE A 248 3.63 21.89 15.94
N ALA A 249 4.11 20.78 15.36
CA ALA A 249 4.54 19.61 16.10
C ALA A 249 5.65 19.99 17.09
N LYS A 250 5.34 19.94 18.39
CA LYS A 250 6.35 19.85 19.44
C LYS A 250 6.64 18.37 19.66
N GLU A 251 7.87 17.99 19.32
CA GLU A 251 8.83 17.33 20.23
C GLU A 251 8.22 16.32 21.22
N ILE A 252 8.51 15.04 20.98
CA ILE A 252 8.46 14.00 22.01
C ILE A 252 9.83 13.34 22.06
N ASP A 253 10.70 13.97 22.86
CA ASP A 253 11.78 13.28 23.57
C ASP A 253 11.17 12.36 24.65
N GLY A 254 11.78 11.18 24.81
CA GLY A 254 11.80 10.44 26.06
C GLY A 254 10.69 9.42 26.30
N LEU A 255 10.95 8.17 25.90
CA LEU A 255 11.12 6.99 26.79
C LEU A 255 11.44 5.74 25.96
#